data_AF-A0A6B1HV96-F1
#
_entry.id   AF-A0A6B1HV96-F1
#
_cell.length_a   1.000
_cell.length_b   1.000
_cell.length_c   1.000
_cell.angle_alpha   90.00
_cell.angle_beta   90.00
_cell.angle_gamma   90.00
#
_symmetry.space_group_name_H-M   'P 1'
#
loop_
_entity.id
_entity.type
_entity.pdbx_description
1 polymer ?
#
loop_
_entity_poly.entity_id
_entity_poly.type
_entity_poly.pdbx_seq_one_letter_code
_entity_poly.pdbx_strand_id
1 'polypeptide(L)'
;MSEHRAAPVPMTEEQKFFFDLQGWILLPSVLSEAEIEAMKTEVYDGAKQGYQGALQELLDHPAVVGILTEILAEEPYLGDDYYSFRCENSFITVRHAGWKSTDNGTGLPHVVRPPQQANAMRYQVAGNKIFSGLTRVVWELEEVKAGQGGTTFLS
;
A
#
# COMPACT_ATOMS: atom_id res chain seq x y z
N MET A 1 17.46 -2.09 20.91
CA MET A 1 16.24 -1.30 20.70
C MET A 1 16.62 -0.27 19.65
N SER A 2 16.12 -0.40 18.42
CA SER A 2 16.59 0.42 17.30
C SER A 2 16.03 1.84 17.41
N GLU A 3 16.89 2.84 17.43
CA GLU A 3 16.57 4.28 17.56
C GLU A 3 15.86 4.87 16.32
N HIS A 4 15.35 4.03 15.41
CA HIS A 4 14.99 4.42 14.04
C HIS A 4 13.50 4.40 13.70
N ARG A 5 12.59 4.13 14.65
CA ARG A 5 11.15 4.14 14.34
C ARG A 5 10.50 5.48 14.68
N ALA A 6 10.15 6.25 13.65
CA ALA A 6 9.20 7.33 13.79
C ALA A 6 7.86 6.78 14.31
N ALA A 7 7.18 7.56 15.17
CA ALA A 7 5.88 7.17 15.68
C ALA A 7 4.86 7.05 14.53
N PRO A 8 4.03 5.98 14.49
CA PRO A 8 3.00 5.85 13.47
C PRO A 8 2.00 7.01 13.52
N VAL A 9 1.56 7.47 12.34
CA VAL A 9 0.51 8.48 12.23
C VAL A 9 -0.84 7.76 12.29
N PRO A 10 -1.72 8.08 13.27
CA PRO A 10 -3.03 7.45 13.36
C PRO A 10 -3.92 7.76 12.16
N MET A 11 -4.77 6.81 11.79
CA MET A 11 -5.80 7.01 10.77
C MET A 11 -6.83 8.03 11.28
N THR A 12 -7.11 9.07 10.49
CA THR A 12 -8.10 10.09 10.86
C THR A 12 -9.52 9.57 10.68
N GLU A 13 -10.50 10.19 11.35
CA GLU A 13 -11.92 9.82 11.18
C GLU A 13 -12.40 10.01 9.74
N GLU A 14 -11.91 11.03 9.05
CA GLU A 14 -12.20 11.25 7.62
C GLU A 14 -11.61 10.11 6.76
N GLN A 15 -10.37 9.69 7.04
CA GLN A 15 -9.76 8.54 6.36
C GLN A 15 -10.54 7.26 6.63
N LYS A 16 -10.99 7.02 7.87
CA LYS A 16 -11.81 5.85 8.22
C LYS A 16 -13.12 5.85 7.45
N PHE A 17 -13.81 7.00 7.42
CA PHE A 17 -15.06 7.17 6.69
C PHE A 17 -14.89 6.87 5.19
N PHE A 18 -13.88 7.47 4.55
CA PHE A 18 -13.65 7.24 3.13
C PHE A 18 -13.20 5.82 2.83
N PHE A 19 -12.34 5.22 3.67
CA PHE A 19 -11.93 3.83 3.50
C PHE A 19 -13.12 2.87 3.61
N ASP A 20 -14.00 3.06 4.60
CA ASP A 20 -15.23 2.27 4.75
C ASP A 20 -16.17 2.42 3.54
N LEU A 21 -16.31 3.65 3.03
CA LEU A 21 -17.20 3.96 1.92
C LEU A 21 -16.74 3.38 0.58
N GLN A 22 -15.45 3.50 0.24
CA GLN A 22 -14.95 3.19 -1.11
C GLN A 22 -13.91 2.07 -1.17
N GLY A 23 -13.44 1.56 -0.02
CA GLY A 23 -12.44 0.50 0.07
C GLY A 23 -10.99 0.93 -0.22
N TRP A 24 -10.75 2.23 -0.40
CA TRP A 24 -9.41 2.79 -0.63
C TRP A 24 -9.32 4.23 -0.10
N ILE A 25 -8.11 4.72 0.12
CA ILE A 25 -7.80 6.13 0.40
C ILE A 25 -6.48 6.50 -0.28
N LEU A 26 -6.30 7.79 -0.58
CA LEU A 26 -5.06 8.34 -1.11
C LEU A 26 -4.43 9.25 -0.06
N LEU A 27 -3.13 9.07 0.18
CA LEU A 27 -2.34 9.94 1.05
C LEU A 27 -1.41 10.80 0.19
N PRO A 28 -1.72 12.09 -0.03
CA PRO A 28 -0.89 12.94 -0.86
C PRO A 28 0.38 13.37 -0.11
N SER A 29 1.48 13.52 -0.85
CA SER A 29 2.74 14.15 -0.37
C SER A 29 3.32 13.53 0.90
N VAL A 30 3.26 12.20 1.02
CA VAL A 30 3.83 11.47 2.16
C VAL A 30 5.36 11.42 2.12
N LEU A 31 5.93 11.45 0.91
CA LEU A 31 7.38 11.43 0.68
C LEU A 31 7.83 12.81 0.20
N SER A 32 9.02 13.21 0.62
CA SER A 32 9.73 14.37 0.08
C SER A 32 10.32 14.07 -1.31
N GLU A 33 10.63 15.13 -2.06
CA GLU A 33 11.29 15.01 -3.37
C GLU A 33 12.62 14.24 -3.28
N ALA A 34 13.40 14.46 -2.23
CA ALA A 34 14.68 13.78 -2.03
C ALA A 34 14.52 12.27 -1.78
N GLU A 35 13.51 11.88 -1.00
CA GLU A 35 13.19 10.46 -0.77
C GLU A 35 12.71 9.79 -2.06
N ILE A 36 11.85 10.47 -2.81
CA ILE A 36 11.36 9.98 -4.11
C ILE A 36 12.53 9.74 -5.08
N GLU A 37 13.44 10.70 -5.21
CA GLU A 37 14.58 10.57 -6.14
C GLU A 37 15.57 9.47 -5.70
N ALA A 38 15.80 9.30 -4.40
CA ALA A 38 16.60 8.19 -3.87
C ALA A 38 15.97 6.82 -4.23
N MET A 39 14.67 6.67 -4.02
CA MET A 39 13.93 5.44 -4.32
C MET A 39 13.85 5.17 -5.83
N LYS A 40 13.66 6.20 -6.65
CA LYS A 40 13.70 6.09 -8.12
C LYS A 40 15.05 5.60 -8.61
N THR A 41 16.14 6.11 -8.03
CA THR A 41 17.50 5.67 -8.38
C THR A 41 17.65 4.16 -8.16
N GLU A 42 17.26 3.64 -6.99
CA GLU A 42 17.29 2.20 -6.70
C GLU A 42 16.46 1.38 -7.71
N VAL A 43 15.25 1.86 -8.05
CA VAL A 43 14.36 1.20 -9.02
C VAL A 43 14.99 1.16 -10.41
N TYR A 44 15.53 2.27 -10.89
CA TYR A 44 16.11 2.38 -12.23
C TYR A 44 17.49 1.69 -12.34
N ASP A 45 18.23 1.58 -11.25
CA ASP A 45 19.46 0.78 -11.16
C ASP A 45 19.20 -0.73 -11.06
N GLY A 46 17.92 -1.13 -11.03
CA GLY A 46 17.49 -2.49 -11.26
C GLY A 46 17.11 -3.27 -10.00
N ALA A 47 16.74 -2.58 -8.92
CA ALA A 47 16.13 -3.21 -7.75
C ALA A 47 14.99 -4.16 -8.18
N LYS A 48 15.01 -5.38 -7.63
CA LYS A 48 14.04 -6.44 -7.89
C LYS A 48 13.04 -6.62 -6.75
N GLN A 49 13.33 -6.04 -5.58
CA GLN A 49 12.59 -6.25 -4.35
C GLN A 49 12.35 -4.92 -3.64
N GLY A 50 11.15 -4.73 -3.08
CA GLY A 50 10.79 -3.48 -2.38
C GLY A 50 11.44 -3.31 -0.99
N TYR A 51 12.47 -4.09 -0.67
CA TYR A 51 13.28 -3.97 0.55
C TYR A 51 14.77 -3.72 0.24
N GLN A 52 15.09 -3.33 -1.00
CA GLN A 52 16.45 -3.00 -1.40
C GLN A 52 16.73 -1.51 -1.20
N GLY A 53 17.85 -1.21 -0.54
CA GLY A 53 18.33 0.16 -0.36
C GLY A 53 17.30 1.04 0.33
N ALA A 54 17.05 2.23 -0.22
CA ALA A 54 16.06 3.18 0.30
C ALA A 54 14.60 2.68 0.23
N LEU A 55 14.29 1.66 -0.59
CA LEU A 55 12.92 1.17 -0.74
C LEU A 55 12.38 0.50 0.52
N GLN A 56 13.26 -0.03 1.38
CA GLN A 56 12.84 -0.70 2.61
C GLN A 56 12.07 0.22 3.57
N GLU A 57 12.36 1.54 3.53
CA GLU A 57 11.68 2.56 4.33
C GLU A 57 10.18 2.66 4.01
N LEU A 58 9.76 2.20 2.83
CA LEU A 58 8.36 2.18 2.40
C LEU A 58 7.55 1.05 3.04
N LEU A 59 8.21 -0.02 3.51
CA LEU A 59 7.53 -1.19 4.07
C LEU A 59 6.81 -0.87 5.37
N ASP A 60 7.38 0.04 6.15
CA ASP A 60 6.86 0.40 7.45
C ASP A 60 6.90 1.90 7.73
N HIS A 61 6.70 2.68 6.66
CA HIS A 61 6.57 4.12 6.73
C HIS A 61 5.48 4.55 7.75
N PRO A 62 5.75 5.52 8.64
CA PRO A 62 4.83 5.88 9.72
C PRO A 62 3.44 6.32 9.24
N ALA A 63 3.35 6.89 8.04
CA ALA A 63 2.08 7.30 7.44
C ALA A 63 1.14 6.12 7.10
N VAL A 64 1.66 4.91 6.91
CA VAL A 64 0.85 3.73 6.59
C VAL A 64 0.73 2.77 7.77
N VAL A 65 1.70 2.72 8.67
CA VAL A 65 1.68 1.81 9.83
C VAL A 65 0.45 2.02 10.71
N GLY A 66 0.07 3.27 11.00
CA GLY A 66 -1.12 3.53 11.82
C GLY A 66 -2.42 3.10 11.13
N ILE A 67 -2.51 3.28 9.81
CA ILE A 67 -3.65 2.85 9.00
C ILE A 67 -3.72 1.32 8.94
N LEU A 68 -2.60 0.65 8.64
CA LEU A 68 -2.53 -0.81 8.60
C LEU A 68 -2.85 -1.42 9.97
N THR A 69 -2.41 -0.79 11.05
CA THR A 69 -2.78 -1.20 12.41
C THR A 69 -4.28 -1.06 12.65
N GLU A 70 -4.90 0.07 12.27
CA GLU A 70 -6.35 0.28 12.43
C GLU A 70 -7.19 -0.80 11.71
N ILE A 71 -6.83 -1.14 10.46
CA ILE A 71 -7.68 -1.97 9.59
C ILE A 71 -7.32 -3.47 9.58
N LEU A 72 -6.11 -3.85 10.05
CA LEU A 72 -5.63 -5.24 10.06
C LEU A 72 -5.43 -5.82 11.45
N ALA A 73 -5.12 -5.00 12.46
CA ALA A 73 -4.74 -5.53 13.76
C ALA A 73 -5.95 -6.02 14.56
N GLU A 74 -5.75 -7.03 15.39
CA GLU A 74 -6.66 -7.34 16.50
C GLU A 74 -5.98 -7.01 17.83
N GLU A 75 -6.76 -6.51 18.80
CA GLU A 75 -6.24 -6.08 20.11
C GLU A 75 -5.35 -7.13 20.82
N PRO A 76 -5.68 -8.44 20.79
CA PRO A 76 -4.84 -9.45 21.43
C PRO A 76 -3.44 -9.60 20.83
N TYR A 77 -3.21 -9.09 19.61
CA TYR A 77 -1.95 -9.19 18.88
C TYR A 77 -1.20 -7.87 18.79
N LEU A 78 -1.62 -6.83 19.52
CA LEU A 78 -0.83 -5.60 19.64
C LEU A 78 0.40 -5.84 20.52
N GLY A 79 1.52 -5.22 20.17
CA GLY A 79 2.76 -5.28 20.93
C GLY A 79 3.70 -4.15 20.52
N ASP A 80 4.60 -3.78 21.44
CA ASP A 80 5.50 -2.64 21.23
C ASP A 80 6.69 -2.99 20.32
N ASP A 81 7.07 -4.27 20.28
CA ASP A 81 8.28 -4.75 19.60
C ASP A 81 8.02 -5.30 18.18
N TYR A 82 6.77 -5.37 17.73
CA TYR A 82 6.40 -5.96 16.43
C TYR A 82 5.12 -5.35 15.86
N TYR A 83 4.93 -5.52 14.55
CA TYR A 83 3.67 -5.17 13.90
C TYR A 83 2.65 -6.28 14.05
N SER A 84 1.41 -5.90 14.33
CA SER A 84 0.24 -6.78 14.38
C SER A 84 -0.28 -7.21 12.99
N PHE A 85 0.45 -6.83 11.94
CA PHE A 85 0.24 -7.22 10.56
C PHE A 85 1.57 -7.67 9.93
N ARG A 86 1.50 -8.37 8.80
CA ARG A 86 2.68 -8.77 8.03
C ARG A 86 2.59 -8.30 6.59
N CYS A 87 3.74 -8.01 5.99
CA CYS A 87 3.85 -7.83 4.55
C CYS A 87 3.96 -9.21 3.90
N GLU A 88 2.90 -9.66 3.22
CA GLU A 88 2.88 -10.95 2.52
C GLU A 88 3.75 -10.91 1.24
N ASN A 89 3.75 -9.79 0.54
CA ASN A 89 4.50 -9.62 -0.70
C ASN A 89 4.78 -8.13 -0.98
N SER A 90 5.94 -7.84 -1.56
CA SER A 90 6.35 -6.52 -2.04
C SER A 90 7.05 -6.65 -3.39
N PHE A 91 6.64 -5.86 -4.37
CA PHE A 91 7.18 -5.92 -5.73
C PHE A 91 7.17 -4.53 -6.38
N ILE A 92 8.05 -4.36 -7.36
CA ILE A 92 8.24 -3.11 -8.10
C ILE A 92 7.63 -3.28 -9.49
N THR A 93 6.91 -2.26 -9.97
CA THR A 93 6.41 -2.21 -11.34
C THR A 93 6.86 -0.91 -12.01
N VAL A 94 7.58 -1.03 -13.13
CA VAL A 94 7.92 0.10 -14.00
C VAL A 94 7.10 -0.02 -15.28
N ARG A 95 6.33 1.01 -15.62
CA ARG A 95 5.51 1.05 -16.84
C ARG A 95 6.12 2.05 -17.80
N HIS A 96 6.71 1.55 -18.89
CA HIS A 96 7.30 2.40 -19.92
C HIS A 96 6.21 3.11 -20.74
N ALA A 97 6.57 4.21 -21.39
CA ALA A 97 5.68 4.91 -22.30
C ALA A 97 5.14 3.95 -23.39
N GLY A 98 3.83 4.02 -23.66
CA GLY A 98 3.17 3.12 -24.60
C GLY A 98 2.76 1.76 -24.01
N TRP A 99 3.01 1.51 -22.71
CA TRP A 99 2.53 0.32 -22.03
C TRP A 99 1.00 0.22 -22.09
N LYS A 100 0.49 -0.97 -22.40
CA LYS A 100 -0.96 -1.25 -22.46
C LYS A 100 -1.35 -2.28 -21.41
N SER A 101 -2.45 -2.00 -20.71
CA SER A 101 -2.99 -2.88 -19.66
C SER A 101 -3.43 -4.25 -20.18
N THR A 102 -3.77 -4.36 -21.47
CA THR A 102 -4.12 -5.60 -22.15
C THR A 102 -2.96 -6.57 -22.24
N ASP A 103 -1.74 -6.06 -22.41
CA ASP A 103 -0.57 -6.88 -22.77
C ASP A 103 -0.09 -7.74 -21.59
N ASN A 104 -0.53 -7.41 -20.36
CA ASN A 104 -0.14 -8.09 -19.12
C ASN A 104 -1.34 -8.58 -18.29
N GLY A 105 -2.54 -8.65 -18.89
CA GLY A 105 -3.74 -9.17 -18.25
C GLY A 105 -4.25 -8.32 -17.07
N THR A 106 -3.95 -7.02 -17.05
CA THR A 106 -4.48 -6.06 -16.05
C THR A 106 -5.56 -5.15 -16.65
N GLY A 107 -6.00 -5.41 -17.89
CA GLY A 107 -6.99 -4.58 -18.59
C GLY A 107 -8.43 -4.81 -18.14
N LEU A 108 -8.69 -5.86 -17.37
CA LEU A 108 -10.00 -6.13 -16.77
C LEU A 108 -9.97 -5.79 -15.27
N PRO A 109 -11.01 -5.12 -14.74
CA PRO A 109 -11.17 -4.95 -13.30
C PRO A 109 -11.18 -6.29 -12.58
N HIS A 110 -10.40 -6.41 -11.50
CA HIS A 110 -10.27 -7.65 -10.76
C HIS A 110 -9.87 -7.37 -9.30
N VAL A 111 -10.33 -8.24 -8.40
CA VAL A 111 -9.87 -8.29 -7.00
C VAL A 111 -8.67 -9.24 -6.86
N VAL A 112 -8.75 -10.39 -7.54
CA VAL A 112 -7.67 -11.37 -7.73
C VAL A 112 -7.67 -11.84 -9.18
N ARG A 113 -6.55 -12.38 -9.67
CA ARG A 113 -6.52 -12.97 -11.02
C ARG A 113 -7.21 -14.34 -10.99
N PRO A 114 -8.12 -14.63 -11.93
CA PRO A 114 -8.64 -15.99 -12.11
C PRO A 114 -7.49 -17.01 -12.24
N PRO A 115 -7.58 -18.21 -11.64
CA PRO A 115 -8.75 -18.80 -10.99
C PRO A 115 -8.83 -18.57 -9.46
N GLN A 116 -7.99 -17.69 -8.87
CA GLN A 116 -8.03 -17.46 -7.43
C GLN A 116 -9.41 -16.98 -6.98
N GLN A 117 -9.89 -17.51 -5.85
CA GLN A 117 -11.11 -17.02 -5.19
C GLN A 117 -10.72 -16.32 -3.89
N ALA A 118 -11.14 -15.05 -3.77
CA ALA A 118 -10.65 -14.15 -2.75
C ALA A 118 -11.42 -14.29 -1.42
N ASN A 119 -10.98 -15.19 -0.53
CA ASN A 119 -11.45 -15.19 0.86
C ASN A 119 -10.65 -14.23 1.75
N ALA A 120 -9.37 -14.02 1.47
CA ALA A 120 -8.48 -13.19 2.30
C ALA A 120 -8.75 -11.68 2.17
N MET A 121 -9.38 -11.23 1.07
CA MET A 121 -9.70 -9.81 0.82
C MET A 121 -11.10 -9.44 1.31
N ARG A 122 -11.67 -10.22 2.23
CA ARG A 122 -12.99 -9.94 2.78
C ARG A 122 -12.93 -8.70 3.67
N TYR A 123 -13.81 -7.76 3.38
CA TYR A 123 -14.09 -6.60 4.21
C TYR A 123 -15.25 -6.90 5.16
N GLN A 124 -15.16 -6.45 6.40
CA GLN A 124 -16.28 -6.40 7.34
C GLN A 124 -16.10 -5.27 8.36
N VAL A 125 -17.22 -4.76 8.88
CA VAL A 125 -17.24 -3.87 10.04
C VAL A 125 -17.98 -4.58 11.17
N ALA A 126 -17.37 -4.65 12.35
CA ALA A 126 -17.99 -5.20 13.54
C ALA A 126 -17.51 -4.44 14.77
N GLY A 127 -18.42 -4.08 15.67
CA GLY A 127 -18.06 -3.38 16.92
C GLY A 127 -17.35 -2.05 16.69
N ASN A 128 -17.76 -1.28 15.68
CA ASN A 128 -17.14 0.00 15.29
C ASN A 128 -15.66 -0.13 14.86
N LYS A 129 -15.27 -1.32 14.38
CA LYS A 129 -13.93 -1.60 13.88
C LYS A 129 -13.98 -2.14 12.45
N ILE A 130 -13.06 -1.64 11.63
CA ILE A 130 -12.81 -2.11 10.28
C ILE A 130 -11.94 -3.36 10.33
N PHE A 131 -12.29 -4.38 9.53
CA PHE A 131 -11.46 -5.55 9.28
C PHE A 131 -11.29 -5.73 7.77
N SER A 132 -10.09 -5.48 7.27
CA SER A 132 -9.74 -5.56 5.85
C SER A 132 -8.64 -6.60 5.63
N GLY A 133 -8.98 -7.89 5.68
CA GLY A 133 -8.03 -9.00 5.90
C GLY A 133 -6.82 -9.10 4.96
N LEU A 134 -6.84 -8.44 3.80
CA LEU A 134 -5.68 -8.23 2.95
C LEU A 134 -5.79 -6.86 2.27
N THR A 135 -4.91 -5.94 2.65
CA THR A 135 -4.82 -4.59 2.10
C THR A 135 -3.51 -4.40 1.34
N ARG A 136 -3.55 -3.72 0.20
CA ARG A 136 -2.37 -3.35 -0.59
C ARG A 136 -2.06 -1.86 -0.42
N VAL A 137 -0.82 -1.54 -0.08
CA VAL A 137 -0.28 -0.18 -0.17
C VAL A 137 0.41 -0.04 -1.54
N VAL A 138 0.13 1.05 -2.24
CA VAL A 138 0.76 1.39 -3.52
C VAL A 138 1.50 2.71 -3.34
N TRP A 139 2.80 2.70 -3.62
CA TRP A 139 3.64 3.88 -3.64
C TRP A 139 3.86 4.29 -5.10
N GLU A 140 3.38 5.47 -5.47
CA GLU A 140 3.61 6.06 -6.78
C GLU A 140 4.85 6.96 -6.68
N LEU A 141 5.96 6.52 -7.28
CA LEU A 141 7.22 7.26 -7.28
C LEU A 141 7.34 8.22 -8.48
N GLU A 142 6.46 8.08 -9.47
CA GLU A 142 6.33 9.00 -10.60
C GLU A 142 4.96 9.68 -10.55
N GLU A 143 4.87 10.84 -11.20
CA GLU A 143 3.61 11.58 -11.31
C GLU A 143 2.55 10.75 -12.05
N VAL A 144 1.42 10.46 -11.39
CA VAL A 144 0.31 9.73 -11.99
C VAL A 144 -0.59 10.67 -12.78
N LYS A 145 -0.69 10.43 -14.10
CA LYS A 145 -1.54 11.21 -15.01
C LYS A 145 -2.66 10.36 -15.61
N ALA A 146 -3.81 10.99 -15.81
CA ALA A 146 -4.93 10.38 -16.51
C ALA A 146 -4.47 9.87 -17.90
N GLY A 147 -4.79 8.60 -18.21
CA GLY A 147 -4.40 7.97 -19.47
C GLY A 147 -2.95 7.48 -19.54
N GLN A 148 -2.14 7.65 -18.50
CA GLN A 148 -0.72 7.23 -18.49
C GLN A 148 -0.46 5.96 -17.67
N GLY A 149 -1.51 5.15 -17.46
CA GLY A 149 -1.36 3.80 -16.89
C GLY A 149 -1.29 3.73 -15.37
N GLY A 150 -1.74 4.77 -14.66
CA GLY A 150 -1.94 4.75 -13.20
C GLY A 150 -2.98 3.73 -12.74
N THR A 151 -3.00 3.49 -11.42
CA THR A 151 -3.98 2.58 -10.79
C THR A 151 -5.41 3.14 -10.91
N THR A 152 -6.36 2.29 -11.32
CA THR A 152 -7.77 2.65 -11.46
C THR A 152 -8.63 1.86 -10.50
N PHE A 153 -9.57 2.51 -9.84
CA PHE A 153 -10.53 1.89 -8.91
C PHE A 153 -11.94 1.93 -9.50
N LEU A 154 -12.76 0.95 -9.12
CA LEU A 154 -14.21 1.02 -9.27
C LEU A 154 -14.77 1.44 -7.91
N SER A 155 -15.28 2.66 -7.82
CA SER A 155 -15.83 3.25 -6.59
C SER A 155 -17.02 4.12 -6.93
#